data_AF-A0AAD8G399-F1
#
_entry.id   AF-A0AAD8G399-F1
#
_cell.length_a   1.000
_cell.length_b   1.000
_cell.length_c   1.000
_cell.angle_alpha   90.00
_cell.angle_beta   90.00
_cell.angle_gamma   90.00
#
_symmetry.space_group_name_H-M   'P 1'
#
loop_
_entity.id
_entity.type
_entity.pdbx_description
1 polymer ?
#
loop_
_entity_poly.entity_id
_entity_poly.type
_entity_poly.pdbx_seq_one_letter_code
_entity_poly.pdbx_strand_id
1 'polypeptide(L)'
;MGAAHGKKKEYSLQHQPCTENGKHIMNGSAPMYSDLQREQHGIGSIMAQPDYQDRSDDLIKPKKLLNPVKASKSHQELHRELLMNQKRGTGIENKPELQRVLEHRKRDQHIRKKKEEEEALRLKSPFEQELLKRQQKLDQLEKEQDEQDERPGNAPEFLKVKENLRRTSVLTSEEKEV
;
A
#
# COMPACT_ATOMS: atom_id res chain seq x y z
N MET A 1 44.79 45.70 -32.04
CA MET A 1 45.03 44.50 -31.21
C MET A 1 43.95 44.52 -30.13
N GLY A 2 42.83 43.79 -30.16
CA GLY A 2 42.59 42.37 -30.46
C GLY A 2 41.88 41.80 -29.23
N ALA A 3 40.55 41.97 -29.13
CA ALA A 3 39.75 41.52 -27.99
C ALA A 3 39.48 40.01 -28.08
N ALA A 4 39.79 39.27 -27.02
CA ALA A 4 39.56 37.84 -26.94
C ALA A 4 38.18 37.54 -26.33
N HIS A 5 37.30 36.92 -27.12
CA HIS A 5 35.99 36.47 -26.68
C HIS A 5 36.06 35.02 -26.18
N GLY A 6 35.91 34.82 -24.87
CA GLY A 6 35.80 33.49 -24.27
C GLY A 6 34.41 32.89 -24.49
N LYS A 7 34.31 31.86 -25.33
CA LYS A 7 33.10 31.05 -25.50
C LYS A 7 32.92 30.14 -24.29
N LYS A 8 31.93 30.40 -23.43
CA LYS A 8 31.46 29.40 -22.46
C LYS A 8 30.66 28.34 -23.22
N LYS A 9 31.15 27.10 -23.21
CA LYS A 9 30.41 25.93 -23.68
C LYS A 9 29.42 25.53 -22.59
N GLU A 10 28.13 25.67 -22.85
CA GLU A 10 27.09 25.03 -22.05
C GLU A 10 27.05 23.54 -22.44
N TYR A 11 27.37 22.66 -21.48
CA TYR A 11 27.18 21.22 -21.65
C TYR A 11 25.71 20.89 -21.40
N SER A 12 24.97 20.69 -22.49
CA SER A 12 23.63 20.09 -22.47
C SER A 12 23.78 18.58 -22.23
N LEU A 13 23.49 18.12 -21.01
CA LEU A 13 23.37 16.68 -20.73
C LEU A 13 21.93 16.25 -21.06
N GLN A 14 21.74 15.88 -22.32
CA GLN A 14 20.52 15.30 -22.83
C GLN A 14 20.40 13.86 -22.28
N HIS A 15 19.60 13.66 -21.24
CA HIS A 15 19.29 12.31 -20.75
C HIS A 15 18.28 11.65 -21.70
N GLN A 16 18.77 10.79 -22.58
CA GLN A 16 17.94 9.79 -23.27
C GLN A 16 17.52 8.70 -22.27
N PRO A 17 16.23 8.38 -22.12
CA PRO A 17 15.83 7.19 -21.39
C PRO A 17 16.01 5.96 -22.28
N CYS A 18 16.95 5.09 -21.90
CA CYS A 18 17.05 3.74 -22.47
C CYS A 18 15.79 2.95 -22.10
N THR A 19 15.01 2.55 -23.10
CA THR A 19 13.97 1.54 -22.97
C THR A 19 14.59 0.18 -23.26
N GLU A 20 14.71 -0.69 -22.25
CA GLU A 20 14.99 -2.11 -22.49
C GLU A 20 14.14 -2.97 -21.57
N ASN A 21 13.20 -3.69 -22.20
CA ASN A 21 12.43 -4.75 -21.58
C ASN A 21 13.34 -5.97 -21.42
N GLY A 22 13.70 -6.29 -20.18
CA GLY A 22 14.44 -7.51 -19.85
C GLY A 22 13.89 -8.11 -18.55
N LYS A 23 13.07 -9.15 -18.68
CA LYS A 23 12.65 -10.00 -17.55
C LYS A 23 13.89 -10.71 -17.01
N HIS A 24 14.35 -10.34 -15.83
CA HIS A 24 15.35 -11.13 -15.09
C HIS A 24 14.73 -11.62 -13.77
N ILE A 25 14.05 -12.76 -13.86
CA ILE A 25 13.76 -13.61 -12.71
C ILE A 25 15.01 -14.45 -12.50
N MET A 26 15.85 -14.09 -11.52
CA MET A 26 16.87 -14.97 -10.97
C MET A 26 16.91 -14.80 -9.45
N ASN A 27 16.21 -15.72 -8.82
CA ASN A 27 16.58 -16.49 -7.63
C ASN A 27 17.92 -16.12 -6.95
N GLY A 28 17.84 -16.00 -5.62
CA GLY A 28 18.90 -16.47 -4.73
C GLY A 28 20.04 -15.50 -4.45
N SER A 29 19.87 -14.65 -3.44
CA SER A 29 20.80 -14.63 -2.31
C SER A 29 20.16 -13.84 -1.17
N ALA A 30 19.62 -14.56 -0.20
CA ALA A 30 19.36 -14.01 1.11
C ALA A 30 20.67 -13.42 1.69
N PRO A 31 20.60 -12.42 2.59
CA PRO A 31 21.80 -11.90 3.24
C PRO A 31 22.40 -13.03 4.08
N MET A 32 23.59 -13.47 3.69
CA MET A 32 24.48 -14.48 4.29
C MET A 32 24.88 -14.22 5.75
N TYR A 33 24.14 -13.38 6.47
CA TYR A 33 24.41 -12.98 7.85
C TYR A 33 23.21 -13.15 8.79
N SER A 34 22.16 -13.84 8.34
CA SER A 34 20.97 -14.10 9.17
C SER A 34 20.99 -15.47 9.87
N ASP A 35 21.85 -16.40 9.42
CA ASP A 35 21.81 -17.82 9.85
C ASP A 35 22.86 -18.23 10.89
N LEU A 36 23.79 -17.33 11.28
CA LEU A 36 24.82 -17.66 12.28
C LEU A 36 24.31 -17.70 13.74
N GLN A 37 23.00 -17.60 14.00
CA GLN A 37 22.47 -17.58 15.38
C GLN A 37 21.27 -18.50 15.63
N ARG A 38 21.01 -19.46 14.73
CA ARG A 38 20.01 -20.50 14.97
C ARG A 38 20.53 -21.90 14.67
N GLU A 39 21.69 -22.21 15.24
CA GLU A 39 22.22 -23.56 15.40
C GLU A 39 23.23 -23.43 16.56
N GLN A 40 23.19 -24.16 17.68
CA GLN A 40 22.82 -25.55 17.88
C GLN A 40 22.28 -25.77 19.31
N HIS A 41 21.12 -26.40 19.44
CA HIS A 41 20.98 -27.76 19.97
C HIS A 41 21.16 -27.84 21.48
N GLY A 42 20.01 -27.92 22.17
CA GLY A 42 19.94 -28.69 23.40
C GLY A 42 20.16 -30.15 23.06
N ILE A 43 21.42 -30.58 22.89
CA ILE A 43 21.80 -31.98 22.69
C ILE A 43 23.11 -32.19 23.45
N GLY A 44 22.96 -32.69 24.67
CA GLY A 44 24.05 -33.10 25.55
C GLY A 44 23.52 -33.88 26.75
N SER A 45 22.43 -34.62 26.55
CA SER A 45 21.82 -35.51 27.56
C SER A 45 21.83 -36.98 27.10
N ILE A 46 22.68 -37.34 26.13
CA ILE A 46 22.73 -38.68 25.58
C ILE A 46 24.20 -39.09 25.41
N MET A 47 24.88 -39.45 26.51
CA MET A 47 25.91 -40.50 26.54
C MET A 47 26.13 -40.81 28.02
N ALA A 48 25.93 -42.07 28.40
CA ALA A 48 26.27 -42.55 29.73
C ALA A 48 27.75 -42.23 29.99
N GLN A 49 28.01 -41.36 30.97
CA GLN A 49 29.35 -41.13 31.49
C GLN A 49 29.41 -41.73 32.89
N PRO A 50 30.54 -42.37 33.21
CA PRO A 50 30.62 -43.44 34.19
C PRO A 50 30.78 -42.83 35.59
N ASP A 51 30.50 -43.60 36.65
CA ASP A 51 30.81 -43.26 38.05
C ASP A 51 32.34 -43.21 38.32
N TYR A 52 33.12 -42.69 37.37
CA TYR A 52 34.42 -42.15 37.66
C TYR A 52 34.17 -40.85 38.42
N GLN A 53 34.40 -40.92 39.73
CA GLN A 53 34.81 -39.75 40.49
C GLN A 53 35.77 -38.94 39.61
N ASP A 54 35.33 -37.73 39.21
CA ASP A 54 36.14 -36.75 38.49
C ASP A 54 37.25 -36.33 39.45
N ARG A 55 38.28 -37.18 39.49
CA ARG A 55 39.56 -36.98 40.13
C ARG A 55 40.35 -35.94 39.32
N SER A 56 39.75 -34.76 39.24
CA SER A 56 40.30 -33.48 38.80
C SER A 56 39.65 -32.35 39.63
N ASP A 57 39.07 -32.68 40.78
CA ASP A 57 38.35 -31.74 41.65
C ASP A 57 39.28 -30.76 42.39
N ASP A 58 40.60 -30.96 42.34
CA ASP A 58 41.60 -30.06 42.92
C ASP A 58 42.08 -28.94 41.96
N LEU A 59 41.63 -28.96 40.69
CA LEU A 59 41.97 -27.91 39.74
C LEU A 59 40.92 -26.80 39.78
N ILE A 60 41.33 -25.60 40.20
CA ILE A 60 40.49 -24.40 40.18
C ILE A 60 40.10 -24.08 38.72
N LYS A 61 38.94 -24.56 38.30
CA LYS A 61 38.36 -24.23 37.00
C LYS A 61 37.91 -22.75 37.07
N PRO A 62 38.41 -21.85 36.20
CA PRO A 62 38.01 -20.46 36.26
C PRO A 62 36.49 -20.36 36.04
N LYS A 63 35.81 -19.75 37.02
CA LYS A 63 34.36 -19.55 36.97
C LYS A 63 34.02 -18.66 35.79
N LYS A 64 33.23 -19.17 34.84
CA LYS A 64 32.70 -18.36 33.74
C LYS A 64 31.83 -17.27 34.34
N LEU A 65 32.34 -16.04 34.36
CA LEU A 65 31.59 -14.89 34.82
C LEU A 65 30.46 -14.61 33.84
N LEU A 66 29.28 -14.32 34.37
CA LEU A 66 28.15 -13.93 33.55
C LEU A 66 28.42 -12.54 32.99
N ASN A 67 28.28 -12.39 31.67
CA ASN A 67 28.46 -11.10 31.03
C ASN A 67 27.37 -10.13 31.56
N PRO A 68 27.73 -9.01 32.20
CA PRO A 68 26.76 -8.09 32.80
C PRO A 68 25.75 -7.53 31.78
N VAL A 69 26.16 -7.33 30.53
CA VAL A 69 25.30 -6.90 29.41
C VAL A 69 24.26 -7.97 29.06
N LYS A 70 24.62 -9.25 29.20
CA LYS A 70 23.72 -10.39 28.95
C LYS A 70 22.97 -10.83 30.21
N ALA A 71 23.42 -10.47 31.40
CA ALA A 71 22.69 -10.73 32.64
C ALA A 71 21.51 -9.75 32.80
N SER A 72 21.65 -8.50 32.34
CA SER A 72 20.57 -7.50 32.43
C SER A 72 19.55 -7.64 31.28
N LYS A 73 18.35 -8.12 31.60
CA LYS A 73 17.23 -8.21 30.64
C LYS A 73 16.82 -6.82 30.11
N SER A 74 16.79 -5.82 30.98
CA SER A 74 16.43 -4.44 30.61
C SER A 74 17.38 -3.87 29.55
N HIS A 75 18.69 -4.11 29.68
CA HIS A 75 19.66 -3.63 28.69
C HIS A 75 19.48 -4.32 27.34
N GLN A 76 19.25 -5.64 27.34
CA GLN A 76 19.00 -6.37 26.10
C GLN A 76 17.70 -5.93 25.41
N GLU A 77 16.67 -5.65 26.20
CA GLU A 77 15.38 -5.15 25.73
C GLU A 77 15.51 -3.79 25.08
N LEU A 78 16.23 -2.86 25.72
CA LEU A 78 16.56 -1.58 25.12
C LEU A 78 17.33 -1.74 23.80
N HIS A 79 18.35 -2.60 23.76
CA HIS A 79 19.09 -2.86 22.53
C HIS A 79 18.19 -3.38 21.40
N ARG A 80 17.30 -4.32 21.73
CA ARG A 80 16.32 -4.87 20.78
C ARG A 80 15.36 -3.78 20.28
N GLU A 81 14.85 -2.95 21.18
CA GLU A 81 13.93 -1.86 20.84
C GLU A 81 14.61 -0.81 19.94
N LEU A 82 15.83 -0.40 20.26
CA LEU A 82 16.62 0.53 19.44
C LEU A 82 16.82 0.00 18.02
N LEU A 83 17.20 -1.27 17.87
CA LEU A 83 17.32 -1.91 16.56
C LEU A 83 15.98 -2.01 15.83
N MET A 84 14.88 -2.29 16.54
CA MET A 84 13.55 -2.32 15.97
C MET A 84 13.10 -0.94 15.49
N ASN A 85 13.36 0.12 16.26
CA ASN A 85 13.00 1.50 15.92
C ASN A 85 13.78 2.00 14.70
N GLN A 86 15.06 1.65 14.60
CA GLN A 86 15.87 1.95 13.41
C GLN A 86 15.33 1.24 12.17
N LYS A 87 15.01 -0.06 12.27
CA LYS A 87 14.45 -0.84 11.15
C LYS A 87 13.06 -0.38 10.73
N ARG A 88 12.22 -0.01 11.70
CA ARG A 88 10.83 0.42 11.46
C ARG A 88 10.71 1.91 11.14
N GLY A 89 11.81 2.68 11.24
CA GLY A 89 11.83 4.11 10.97
C GLY A 89 10.97 4.95 11.93
N THR A 90 10.59 4.38 13.07
CA THR A 90 9.70 4.96 14.10
C THR A 90 10.44 5.82 15.13
N GLY A 91 11.75 6.06 14.94
CA GLY A 91 12.49 7.05 15.74
C GLY A 91 12.09 8.47 15.34
N ILE A 92 11.36 9.14 16.23
CA ILE A 92 10.84 10.51 16.03
C ILE A 92 11.95 11.57 16.02
N GLU A 93 13.17 11.27 16.47
CA GLU A 93 14.24 12.26 16.53
C GLU A 93 15.47 11.83 15.73
N ASN A 94 15.64 12.48 14.57
CA ASN A 94 16.84 12.48 13.73
C ASN A 94 17.09 11.22 12.90
N LYS A 95 16.18 10.92 11.96
CA LYS A 95 16.60 10.26 10.71
C LYS A 95 17.82 11.00 10.15
N PRO A 96 18.84 10.29 9.63
CA PRO A 96 20.01 10.94 9.03
C PRO A 96 19.57 11.86 7.89
N GLU A 97 20.31 12.94 7.67
CA GLU A 97 19.90 14.02 6.74
C GLU A 97 19.56 13.49 5.35
N LEU A 98 20.39 12.59 4.83
CA LEU A 98 20.17 11.94 3.54
C LEU A 98 18.83 11.20 3.49
N GLN A 99 18.47 10.46 4.55
CA GLN A 99 17.19 9.75 4.61
C GLN A 99 16.02 10.74 4.64
N ARG A 100 16.12 11.82 5.44
CA ARG A 100 15.08 12.88 5.44
C ARG A 100 14.92 13.49 4.05
N VAL A 101 16.02 13.80 3.37
CA VAL A 101 16.02 14.39 2.03
C VAL A 101 15.42 13.43 1.01
N LEU A 102 15.76 12.14 1.05
CA LEU A 102 15.18 11.14 0.14
C LEU A 102 13.69 10.93 0.40
N GLU A 103 13.26 10.85 1.66
CA GLU A 103 11.84 10.75 2.00
C GLU A 103 11.06 12.00 1.59
N HIS A 104 11.63 13.19 1.80
CA HIS A 104 11.04 14.45 1.37
C HIS A 104 10.93 14.52 -0.14
N ARG A 105 11.99 14.18 -0.87
CA ARG A 105 11.99 14.13 -2.34
C ARG A 105 10.92 13.16 -2.86
N LYS A 106 10.77 11.99 -2.25
CA LYS A 106 9.71 11.02 -2.61
C LYS A 106 8.32 11.62 -2.37
N ARG A 107 8.08 12.21 -1.19
CA ARG A 107 6.82 12.89 -0.86
C ARG A 107 6.50 13.99 -1.87
N ASP A 108 7.48 14.84 -2.18
CA ASP A 108 7.31 15.95 -3.09
C ASP A 108 7.04 15.50 -4.52
N GLN A 109 7.67 14.41 -4.98
CA GLN A 109 7.37 13.80 -6.28
C GLN A 109 5.92 13.30 -6.35
N HIS A 110 5.45 12.61 -5.30
CA HIS A 110 4.05 12.17 -5.24
C HIS A 110 3.07 13.33 -5.23
N ILE A 111 3.36 14.39 -4.46
CA ILE A 111 2.53 15.59 -4.40
C ILE A 111 2.50 16.29 -5.76
N ARG A 112 3.65 16.47 -6.42
CA ARG A 112 3.74 17.07 -7.75
C ARG A 112 2.93 16.28 -8.78
N LYS A 113 3.07 14.95 -8.81
CA LYS A 113 2.32 14.10 -9.72
C LYS A 113 0.81 14.22 -9.49
N LYS A 114 0.37 14.14 -8.24
CA LYS A 114 -1.06 14.28 -7.89
C LYS A 114 -1.60 15.67 -8.27
N LYS A 115 -0.80 16.72 -8.03
CA LYS A 115 -1.15 18.08 -8.38
C LYS A 115 -1.24 18.29 -9.89
N GLU A 116 -0.33 17.70 -10.67
CA GLU A 116 -0.37 17.73 -12.13
C GLU A 116 -1.59 16.99 -12.69
N GLU A 117 -1.95 15.83 -12.11
CA GLU A 117 -3.18 15.12 -12.46
C GLU A 117 -4.43 15.97 -12.14
N GLU A 118 -4.47 16.62 -10.97
CA GLU A 118 -5.55 17.52 -10.59
C GLU A 118 -5.59 18.78 -11.46
N GLU A 119 -4.44 19.37 -11.80
CA GLU A 119 -4.34 20.51 -12.70
C GLU A 119 -4.74 20.12 -14.12
N ALA A 120 -4.40 18.93 -14.62
CA ALA A 120 -4.89 18.44 -15.92
C ALA A 120 -6.42 18.26 -15.90
N LEU A 121 -6.98 17.77 -14.79
CA LEU A 121 -8.44 17.71 -14.59
C LEU A 121 -9.07 19.10 -14.45
N ARG A 122 -8.35 20.09 -13.93
CA ARG A 122 -8.84 21.46 -13.77
C ARG A 122 -8.72 22.27 -15.07
N LEU A 123 -7.66 22.03 -15.83
CA LEU A 123 -7.38 22.58 -17.16
C LEU A 123 -8.16 21.86 -18.26
N LYS A 124 -9.13 21.00 -17.89
CA LYS A 124 -10.13 20.46 -18.81
C LYS A 124 -10.63 21.56 -19.73
N SER A 125 -10.51 21.31 -21.03
CA SER A 125 -10.93 22.20 -22.10
C SER A 125 -12.36 22.71 -21.85
N PRO A 126 -12.70 23.97 -22.20
CA PRO A 126 -14.07 24.48 -22.09
C PRO A 126 -15.13 23.52 -22.66
N PHE A 127 -14.79 22.78 -23.72
CA PHE A 127 -15.65 21.74 -24.30
C PHE A 127 -15.88 20.55 -23.37
N GLU A 128 -14.86 20.09 -22.66
CA GLU A 128 -14.97 18.96 -21.72
C GLU A 128 -15.79 19.33 -20.48
N GLN A 129 -15.70 20.60 -20.05
CA GLN A 129 -16.58 21.12 -19.01
C GLN A 129 -18.05 21.12 -19.46
N GLU A 130 -18.32 21.48 -20.72
CA GLU A 130 -19.67 21.46 -21.28
C GLU A 130 -20.21 20.04 -21.44
N LEU A 131 -19.36 19.09 -21.86
CA LEU A 131 -19.72 17.67 -21.92
C LEU A 131 -20.10 17.12 -20.54
N LEU A 132 -19.33 17.46 -19.50
CA LEU A 132 -19.63 17.06 -18.12
C LEU A 132 -20.95 17.65 -17.63
N LYS A 133 -21.21 18.94 -17.90
CA LYS A 133 -22.51 19.57 -17.57
C LYS A 133 -23.67 18.87 -18.28
N ARG A 134 -23.50 18.53 -19.56
CA ARG A 134 -24.53 17.83 -20.34
C ARG A 134 -24.79 16.43 -19.77
N GLN A 135 -23.75 15.70 -19.40
CA GLN A 135 -23.88 14.41 -18.72
C GLN A 135 -24.66 14.55 -17.41
N GLN A 136 -24.26 15.48 -16.53
CA GLN A 136 -24.97 15.72 -15.27
C GLN A 136 -26.45 16.04 -15.45
N LYS A 137 -26.80 16.78 -16.52
CA LYS A 137 -28.20 17.08 -16.85
C LYS A 137 -28.98 15.85 -17.29
N LEU A 138 -28.37 14.97 -18.09
CA LEU A 138 -28.99 13.72 -18.51
C LEU A 138 -29.20 12.79 -17.31
N ASP A 139 -28.20 12.65 -16.43
CA ASP A 139 -28.30 11.81 -15.23
C ASP A 139 -29.41 12.29 -14.29
N GLN A 140 -29.67 13.59 -14.21
CA GLN A 140 -30.79 14.16 -13.44
C GLN A 140 -32.14 13.78 -14.06
N LEU A 141 -32.26 13.91 -15.38
CA LEU A 141 -33.49 13.56 -16.09
C LEU A 141 -33.78 12.06 -16.03
N GLU A 142 -32.76 11.22 -16.11
CA GLU A 142 -32.90 9.76 -15.96
C GLU A 142 -33.38 9.42 -14.55
N LYS A 143 -32.80 10.02 -13.50
CA LYS A 143 -33.29 9.84 -12.13
C LYS A 143 -34.72 10.32 -11.94
N GLU A 144 -35.07 11.48 -12.48
CA GLU A 144 -36.45 11.98 -12.42
C GLU A 144 -37.43 11.05 -13.15
N GLN A 145 -37.00 10.45 -14.26
CA GLN A 145 -37.79 9.47 -15.01
C GLN A 145 -37.93 8.16 -14.23
N ASP A 146 -36.84 7.61 -13.68
CA ASP A 146 -36.86 6.43 -12.83
C ASP A 146 -37.76 6.65 -11.60
N GLU A 147 -37.66 7.81 -10.95
CA GLU A 147 -38.52 8.19 -9.83
C GLU A 147 -40.00 8.31 -10.25
N GLN A 148 -40.30 8.71 -11.48
CA GLN A 148 -41.65 8.72 -12.00
C GLN A 148 -42.13 7.30 -12.29
N ASP A 149 -41.31 6.45 -12.90
CA ASP A 149 -41.66 5.07 -13.25
C ASP A 149 -41.84 4.19 -11.99
N GLU A 150 -41.08 4.45 -10.93
CA GLU A 150 -41.22 3.80 -9.61
C GLU A 150 -42.45 4.28 -8.81
N ARG A 151 -43.08 5.41 -9.15
CA ARG A 151 -44.29 5.88 -8.45
C ARG A 151 -45.46 4.93 -8.69
N PRO A 152 -46.09 4.38 -7.63
CA PRO A 152 -47.23 3.49 -7.77
C PRO A 152 -48.41 4.24 -8.39
N GLY A 153 -48.69 3.96 -9.66
CA GLY A 153 -49.72 4.64 -10.44
C GLY A 153 -49.25 5.17 -11.80
N ASN A 154 -47.93 5.24 -12.04
CA ASN A 154 -47.34 5.59 -13.34
C ASN A 154 -47.24 4.36 -14.28
N ALA A 155 -48.19 3.44 -14.19
CA ALA A 155 -48.31 2.41 -15.20
C ALA A 155 -48.74 3.06 -16.53
N PRO A 156 -48.14 2.69 -17.67
CA PRO A 156 -48.56 3.15 -18.99
C PRO A 156 -50.09 3.13 -19.15
N GLU A 157 -50.64 4.15 -19.82
CA GLU A 157 -52.08 4.36 -19.92
C GLU A 157 -52.83 3.13 -20.45
N PHE A 158 -52.23 2.41 -21.41
CA PHE A 158 -52.80 1.18 -21.95
C PHE A 158 -52.92 0.06 -20.91
N LEU A 159 -52.01 -0.03 -19.92
CA LEU A 159 -52.13 -0.99 -18.82
C LEU A 159 -53.30 -0.62 -17.92
N LYS A 160 -53.51 0.68 -17.65
CA LYS A 160 -54.66 1.18 -16.88
C LYS A 160 -55.99 0.88 -17.57
N VAL A 161 -56.08 1.15 -18.87
CA VAL A 161 -57.28 0.86 -19.68
C VAL A 161 -57.57 -0.66 -19.71
N LYS A 162 -56.53 -1.48 -19.90
CA LYS A 162 -56.65 -2.95 -19.88
C LYS A 162 -57.13 -3.48 -18.53
N GLU A 163 -56.59 -2.97 -17.42
CA GLU A 163 -57.00 -3.39 -16.08
C GLU A 163 -58.46 -2.99 -15.78
N ASN A 164 -58.85 -1.76 -16.11
CA ASN A 164 -60.22 -1.28 -15.94
C ASN A 164 -61.22 -2.17 -16.71
N LEU A 165 -60.89 -2.52 -17.96
CA LEU A 165 -61.72 -3.40 -18.77
C LEU A 165 -61.82 -4.81 -18.17
N ARG A 166 -60.73 -5.33 -17.59
CA ARG A 166 -60.72 -6.61 -16.87
C ARG A 166 -61.58 -6.58 -15.61
N ARG A 167 -61.57 -5.47 -14.85
CA ARG A 167 -62.40 -5.31 -13.65
C ARG A 167 -63.88 -5.29 -14.00
N THR A 168 -64.26 -4.59 -15.06
CA THR A 168 -65.66 -4.56 -15.51
C THR A 168 -66.12 -5.88 -16.11
N SER A 169 -65.25 -6.63 -16.81
CA SER A 169 -65.65 -7.92 -17.38
C SER A 169 -65.98 -8.97 -16.32
N VAL A 170 -65.22 -9.02 -15.21
CA VAL A 170 -65.44 -9.99 -14.11
C VAL A 170 -66.79 -9.75 -13.41
N LEU A 171 -67.13 -8.49 -13.14
CA LEU A 171 -68.43 -8.13 -12.53
C LEU A 171 -69.61 -8.52 -13.43
N THR A 172 -69.47 -8.36 -14.75
CA THR A 172 -70.53 -8.75 -15.69
C THR A 172 -70.68 -10.26 -15.89
N SER A 173 -69.68 -11.06 -15.48
CA SER A 173 -69.76 -12.52 -15.51
C SER A 173 -70.36 -13.13 -14.24
N GLU A 174 -70.21 -12.49 -13.07
CA GLU A 174 -70.83 -12.98 -11.82
C GLU A 174 -72.34 -12.69 -11.73
N GLU A 175 -72.85 -11.71 -12.47
CA GLU A 175 -74.31 -11.47 -12.61
C GLU A 175 -75.01 -12.44 -13.58
N LYS A 176 -74.29 -13.41 -14.18
CA LYS A 176 -74.85 -14.39 -15.14
C LYS A 176 -74.94 -15.83 -14.63
N GLU A 177 -74.57 -16.12 -13.38
CA GLU A 177 -74.87 -17.38 -12.70
C GLU A 177 -75.79 -17.16 -11.50
N VAL A 178 -77.06 -16.80 -11.74
CA VAL A 178 -78.20 -17.04 -10.84
C VAL A 178 -79.44 -17.32 -11.68
#